data_AF-A0A383BFG7-F1
#
_entry.id   AF-A0A383BFG7-F1
#
_cell.length_a   1.000
_cell.length_b   1.000
_cell.length_c   1.000
_cell.angle_alpha   90.00
_cell.angle_beta   90.00
_cell.angle_gamma   90.00
#
_symmetry.space_group_name_H-M   'P 1'
#
loop_
_entity.id
_entity.type
_entity.pdbx_description
1 polymer ?
#
loop_
_entity_poly.entity_id
_entity_poly.type
_entity_poly.pdbx_seq_one_letter_code
_entity_poly.pdbx_strand_id
1 'polypeptide(L)'
;MLKAKTSGGAAASGGGAAVGQALYDLGGESTWTCPDGVTSVCVVCIGGGEAMQGSAWANSAGKGGGLGWKNDIPVSAGTGYKVMVGRAGGSGRDPHSVGSGSNFHGGDSYFIDDATVCGEGGGKGSGHTGDGG
;
A
#
# COMPACT_ATOMS: atom_id res chain seq x y z
N MET A 1 -5.47 6.21 -2.32
CA MET A 1 -5.53 7.58 -2.88
C MET A 1 -4.92 8.52 -1.84
N LEU A 2 -3.79 9.17 -2.14
CA LEU A 2 -3.17 10.15 -1.24
C LEU A 2 -3.78 11.51 -1.53
N LYS A 3 -4.30 12.24 -0.53
CA LYS A 3 -4.87 13.58 -0.71
C LYS A 3 -4.14 14.57 0.20
N ALA A 4 -3.55 15.62 -0.37
CA ALA A 4 -2.74 16.61 0.35
C ALA A 4 -3.55 17.90 0.60
N LYS A 5 -3.39 18.50 1.79
CA LYS A 5 -4.00 19.79 2.15
C LYS A 5 -2.92 20.88 2.17
N THR A 6 -3.11 21.97 1.43
CA THR A 6 -2.16 23.10 1.36
C THR A 6 -2.62 24.28 2.21
N SER A 7 -1.66 25.00 2.82
CA SER A 7 -1.83 26.39 3.29
C SER A 7 -0.94 27.28 2.42
N GLY A 8 -1.50 28.36 1.86
CA GLY A 8 -1.03 29.01 0.62
C GLY A 8 0.40 29.60 0.58
N GLY A 9 0.87 29.82 -0.66
CA GLY A 9 2.12 30.53 -1.03
C GLY A 9 2.90 29.82 -2.15
N ALA A 10 3.30 30.52 -3.22
CA ALA A 10 3.65 29.95 -4.53
C ALA A 10 5.13 29.54 -4.79
N ALA A 11 5.28 28.54 -5.67
CA ALA A 11 6.30 28.26 -6.71
C ALA A 11 7.74 27.81 -6.36
N ALA A 12 8.12 26.60 -6.81
CA ALA A 12 9.24 26.36 -7.76
C ALA A 12 9.30 24.90 -8.28
N SER A 13 10.02 24.75 -9.38
CA SER A 13 10.06 23.69 -10.38
C SER A 13 10.78 22.39 -9.99
N GLY A 14 10.18 21.25 -10.32
CA GLY A 14 10.89 19.98 -10.43
C GLY A 14 9.98 18.77 -10.20
N GLY A 15 9.20 18.36 -11.21
CA GLY A 15 8.56 17.04 -11.30
C GLY A 15 7.81 16.51 -10.07
N GLY A 16 7.41 17.38 -9.12
CA GLY A 16 6.77 16.99 -7.88
C GLY A 16 5.37 16.47 -8.16
N ALA A 17 5.03 15.32 -7.55
CA ALA A 17 3.69 14.73 -7.61
C ALA A 17 2.64 15.84 -7.44
N ALA A 18 1.69 15.90 -8.37
CA ALA A 18 0.72 17.00 -8.46
C ALA A 18 0.12 17.31 -7.09
N VAL A 19 0.21 18.58 -6.70
CA VAL A 19 -0.35 19.07 -5.44
C VAL A 19 -1.85 18.77 -5.44
N GLY A 20 -2.31 17.93 -4.52
CA GLY A 20 -3.71 17.57 -4.36
C GLY A 20 -4.00 16.07 -4.36
N GLN A 21 -3.35 15.27 -5.23
CA GLN A 21 -3.52 13.81 -5.21
C GLN A 21 -2.34 13.04 -5.83
N ALA A 22 -1.92 11.95 -5.17
CA ALA A 22 -0.99 10.97 -5.73
C ALA A 22 -1.59 9.55 -5.67
N LEU A 23 -1.34 8.74 -6.69
CA LEU A 23 -1.77 7.35 -6.78
C LEU A 23 -0.54 6.49 -7.07
N TYR A 24 -0.38 5.44 -6.28
CA TYR A 24 0.60 4.39 -6.48
C TYR A 24 -0.19 3.07 -6.50
N ASP A 25 -0.25 2.42 -7.65
CA ASP A 25 -1.05 1.20 -7.90
C ASP A 25 -0.22 0.04 -8.50
N LEU A 26 1.01 0.32 -8.90
CA LEU A 26 1.98 -0.68 -9.33
C LEU A 26 2.76 -1.22 -8.13
N GLY A 27 2.68 -2.54 -7.93
CA GLY A 27 3.32 -3.21 -6.80
C GLY A 27 4.84 -3.07 -6.76
N GLY A 28 5.36 -2.62 -5.62
CA GLY A 28 6.79 -2.35 -5.41
C GLY A 28 7.02 -1.14 -4.49
N GLU A 29 8.29 -0.78 -4.34
CA GLU A 29 8.73 0.41 -3.60
C GLU A 29 8.71 1.65 -4.49
N SER A 30 8.29 2.77 -3.93
CA SER A 30 8.35 4.09 -4.54
C SER A 30 8.62 5.15 -3.47
N THR A 31 9.00 6.34 -3.91
CA THR A 31 9.19 7.49 -3.02
C THR A 31 8.18 8.58 -3.39
N TRP A 32 7.46 9.09 -2.39
CA TRP A 32 6.67 10.30 -2.52
C TRP A 32 7.44 11.45 -1.86
N THR A 33 7.80 12.46 -2.65
CA THR A 33 8.43 13.68 -2.13
C THR A 33 7.34 14.68 -1.75
N CYS A 34 7.38 15.14 -0.50
CA CYS A 34 6.43 16.12 -0.01
C CYS A 34 6.56 17.45 -0.78
N PRO A 35 5.51 17.91 -1.47
CA PRO A 35 5.52 19.19 -2.16
C PRO A 35 5.65 20.37 -1.19
N ASP A 36 6.14 21.49 -1.71
CA ASP A 36 6.18 22.75 -0.95
C ASP A 36 4.77 23.17 -0.50
N GLY A 37 4.68 23.70 0.72
CA GLY A 37 3.43 24.16 1.32
C GLY A 37 2.49 23.06 1.83
N VAL A 38 2.89 21.79 1.77
CA VAL A 38 2.18 20.66 2.39
C VAL A 38 2.81 20.32 3.74
N THR A 39 1.99 20.31 4.78
CA THR A 39 2.42 19.96 6.16
C THR A 39 1.72 18.72 6.69
N SER A 40 0.65 18.28 6.03
CA SER A 40 -0.05 17.05 6.35
C SER A 40 -0.66 16.37 5.13
N VAL A 41 -0.82 15.05 5.22
CA VAL A 41 -1.45 14.25 4.17
C VAL A 41 -2.45 13.24 4.73
N CYS A 42 -3.46 12.93 3.93
CA CYS A 42 -4.41 11.85 4.16
C CYS A 42 -4.04 10.66 3.28
N VAL A 43 -3.75 9.51 3.89
CA VAL A 43 -3.28 8.31 3.19
C VAL A 43 -4.32 7.20 3.31
N VAL A 44 -4.50 6.46 2.21
CA VAL A 44 -5.20 5.17 2.19
C VAL A 44 -4.27 4.14 1.55
N CYS A 45 -4.02 3.06 2.27
CA CYS A 45 -3.19 1.93 1.90
C CYS A 45 -4.05 0.67 1.81
N ILE A 46 -3.99 -0.03 0.68
CA ILE A 46 -4.77 -1.24 0.41
C ILE A 46 -3.80 -2.38 0.13
N GLY A 47 -3.80 -3.40 0.97
CA GLY A 47 -2.94 -4.57 0.81
C GLY A 47 -3.30 -5.40 -0.42
N GLY A 48 -2.33 -6.15 -0.93
CA GLY A 48 -2.57 -7.10 -2.00
C GLY A 48 -3.47 -8.25 -1.53
N GLY A 49 -4.32 -8.78 -2.41
CA GLY A 49 -5.09 -9.99 -2.12
C GLY A 49 -4.22 -11.25 -2.11
N GLU A 50 -4.67 -12.27 -1.38
CA GLU A 50 -4.11 -13.62 -1.42
C GLU A 50 -4.54 -14.32 -2.71
N ALA A 51 -3.64 -15.09 -3.32
CA ALA A 51 -3.99 -16.00 -4.40
C ALA A 51 -4.79 -17.21 -3.86
N MET A 52 -5.53 -17.85 -4.76
CA MET A 52 -6.12 -19.16 -4.51
C MET A 52 -5.03 -20.17 -4.11
N GLN A 53 -5.32 -20.98 -3.10
CA GLN A 53 -4.44 -22.06 -2.63
C GLN A 53 -5.13 -23.40 -2.78
N GLY A 54 -4.35 -24.47 -2.97
CA GLY A 54 -4.85 -25.85 -2.93
C GLY A 54 -4.55 -26.66 -4.19
N SER A 55 -5.16 -27.83 -4.28
CA SER A 55 -4.93 -28.83 -5.33
C SER A 55 -6.15 -28.97 -6.24
N ALA A 56 -6.04 -29.77 -7.30
CA ALA A 56 -7.12 -30.01 -8.26
C ALA A 56 -8.45 -30.50 -7.64
N TRP A 57 -8.42 -31.05 -6.43
CA TRP A 57 -9.57 -31.65 -5.75
C TRP A 57 -9.96 -30.98 -4.43
N ALA A 58 -9.19 -29.99 -3.98
CA ALA A 58 -9.44 -29.26 -2.74
C ALA A 58 -8.78 -27.89 -2.82
N ASN A 59 -9.59 -26.85 -2.95
CA ASN A 59 -9.15 -25.47 -3.11
C ASN A 59 -9.73 -24.55 -2.03
N SER A 60 -8.91 -23.60 -1.61
CA SER A 60 -9.30 -22.46 -0.79
C SER A 60 -9.36 -21.22 -1.68
N ALA A 61 -10.45 -20.46 -1.57
CA ALA A 61 -10.55 -19.15 -2.21
C ALA A 61 -9.49 -18.20 -1.65
N GLY A 62 -8.97 -17.31 -2.50
CA GLY A 62 -8.09 -16.24 -2.06
C GLY A 62 -8.82 -15.26 -1.14
N LYS A 63 -8.12 -14.77 -0.12
CA LYS A 63 -8.59 -13.73 0.80
C LYS A 63 -8.31 -12.34 0.25
N GLY A 64 -9.14 -11.35 0.61
CA GLY A 64 -8.87 -9.95 0.32
C GLY A 64 -7.68 -9.40 1.12
N GLY A 65 -7.11 -8.29 0.68
CA GLY A 65 -6.18 -7.49 1.48
C GLY A 65 -6.91 -6.57 2.46
N GLY A 66 -6.20 -6.12 3.49
CA GLY A 66 -6.66 -5.14 4.47
C GLY A 66 -6.60 -3.71 3.93
N LEU A 67 -7.41 -2.83 4.53
CA LEU A 67 -7.44 -1.41 4.26
C LEU A 67 -6.99 -0.66 5.51
N GLY A 68 -5.89 0.08 5.41
CA GLY A 68 -5.46 1.02 6.43
C GLY A 68 -5.57 2.45 5.90
N TRP A 69 -6.08 3.36 6.71
CA TRP A 69 -6.10 4.77 6.37
C TRP A 69 -5.75 5.63 7.57
N LYS A 70 -5.20 6.81 7.31
CA LYS A 70 -4.90 7.77 8.36
C LYS A 70 -4.93 9.18 7.80
N ASN A 71 -5.54 10.09 8.54
CA ASN A 71 -5.60 11.50 8.20
C ASN A 71 -4.51 12.29 8.91
N ASP A 72 -4.22 13.47 8.38
CA ASP A 72 -3.35 14.47 9.00
C ASP A 72 -1.97 13.93 9.44
N ILE A 73 -1.40 13.00 8.65
CA ILE A 73 -0.03 12.50 8.89
C ILE A 73 0.93 13.67 8.69
N PRO A 74 1.74 14.04 9.69
CA PRO A 74 2.65 15.17 9.58
C PRO A 74 3.76 14.86 8.58
N VAL A 75 4.00 15.79 7.65
CA VAL A 75 5.05 15.70 6.65
C VAL A 75 5.76 17.03 6.50
N SER A 76 7.01 16.99 6.04
CA SER A 76 7.86 18.16 5.84
C SER A 76 8.15 18.34 4.35
N ALA A 77 7.96 19.55 3.83
CA ALA A 77 8.27 19.89 2.44
C ALA A 77 9.68 19.46 2.03
N GLY A 78 9.82 18.97 0.80
CA GLY A 78 11.09 18.46 0.24
C GLY A 78 11.54 17.10 0.77
N THR A 79 10.88 16.54 1.79
CA THR A 79 11.23 15.22 2.36
C THR A 79 10.65 14.10 1.51
N GLY A 80 11.48 13.10 1.20
CA GLY A 80 11.06 11.87 0.54
C GLY A 80 10.55 10.84 1.56
N TYR A 81 9.32 10.38 1.38
CA TYR A 81 8.69 9.36 2.20
C TYR A 81 8.48 8.08 1.40
N LYS A 82 8.70 6.95 2.06
CA LYS A 82 8.55 5.63 1.45
C LYS A 82 7.07 5.33 1.18
N VAL A 83 6.81 4.76 0.02
CA VAL A 83 5.52 4.18 -0.37
C VAL A 83 5.78 2.74 -0.77
N MET A 84 5.06 1.81 -0.14
CA MET A 84 5.01 0.43 -0.60
C MET A 84 3.62 0.12 -1.12
N VAL A 85 3.57 -0.48 -2.30
CA VAL A 85 2.35 -1.08 -2.84
C VAL A 85 2.52 -2.60 -2.80
N GLY A 86 1.69 -3.24 -1.98
CA GLY A 86 1.63 -4.67 -1.84
C GLY A 86 1.24 -5.34 -3.16
N ARG A 87 2.01 -6.34 -3.58
CA ARG A 87 1.66 -7.17 -4.73
C ARG A 87 0.55 -8.16 -4.37
N ALA A 88 -0.26 -8.54 -5.36
CA ALA A 88 -1.12 -9.71 -5.21
C ALA A 88 -0.27 -10.97 -4.97
N GLY A 89 -0.85 -11.93 -4.25
CA GLY A 89 -0.28 -13.26 -4.09
C GLY A 89 0.02 -13.92 -5.44
N GLY A 90 1.11 -14.67 -5.51
CA GLY A 90 1.46 -15.45 -6.69
C GLY A 90 0.59 -16.70 -6.81
N SER A 91 0.14 -17.02 -8.02
CA SER A 91 -0.51 -18.30 -8.30
C SER A 91 0.58 -19.38 -8.44
N GLY A 92 0.65 -20.32 -7.51
CA GLY A 92 1.43 -21.55 -7.67
C GLY A 92 0.93 -22.29 -8.92
N ARG A 93 1.75 -22.34 -9.97
CA ARG A 93 1.39 -22.98 -11.24
C ARG A 93 1.76 -24.45 -11.20
N ASP A 94 1.03 -25.23 -10.42
CA ASP A 94 1.10 -26.68 -10.55
C ASP A 94 -0.11 -27.34 -9.86
N PRO A 95 -0.99 -28.03 -10.61
CA PRO A 95 -2.10 -28.77 -10.03
C PRO A 95 -1.66 -30.06 -9.29
N HIS A 96 -0.34 -30.35 -9.23
CA HIS A 96 0.22 -31.61 -8.76
C HIS A 96 1.41 -31.52 -7.79
N SER A 97 1.94 -30.35 -7.44
CA SER A 97 3.01 -30.25 -6.43
C SER A 97 2.50 -29.54 -5.19
N VAL A 98 2.32 -30.32 -4.14
CA VAL A 98 2.22 -29.83 -2.76
C VAL A 98 3.61 -29.36 -2.31
N GLY A 99 4.09 -28.27 -2.90
CA GLY A 99 5.35 -27.62 -2.52
C GLY A 99 5.06 -26.37 -1.70
N SER A 100 5.44 -26.38 -0.41
CA SER A 100 5.32 -25.29 0.58
C SER A 100 6.11 -24.01 0.23
N GLY A 101 6.15 -23.57 -1.03
CA GLY A 101 7.15 -22.64 -1.53
C GLY A 101 6.70 -21.54 -2.49
N SER A 102 5.41 -21.26 -2.65
CA SER A 102 4.97 -20.10 -3.45
C SER A 102 4.20 -19.08 -2.63
N ASN A 103 4.56 -17.81 -2.82
CA ASN A 103 4.12 -16.64 -2.06
C ASN A 103 2.65 -16.31 -2.38
N PHE A 104 1.71 -17.15 -1.95
CA PHE A 104 0.28 -16.97 -2.14
C PHE A 104 -0.27 -15.76 -1.37
N HIS A 105 0.45 -15.31 -0.33
CA HIS A 105 0.07 -14.14 0.45
C HIS A 105 0.22 -12.86 -0.35
N GLY A 106 -0.72 -11.95 -0.15
CA GLY A 106 -0.57 -10.58 -0.62
C GLY A 106 0.57 -9.87 0.11
N GLY A 107 1.16 -8.88 -0.55
CA GLY A 107 2.07 -7.93 0.09
C GLY A 107 1.29 -6.84 0.81
N ASP A 108 1.94 -6.22 1.79
CA ASP A 108 1.38 -5.09 2.53
C ASP A 108 1.59 -3.80 1.73
N SER A 109 0.63 -2.88 1.83
CA SER A 109 0.79 -1.51 1.33
C SER A 109 0.90 -0.57 2.51
N TYR A 110 1.87 0.35 2.49
CA TYR A 110 2.06 1.33 3.56
C TYR A 110 2.67 2.64 3.07
N PHE A 111 2.58 3.66 3.91
CA PHE A 111 3.26 4.94 3.75
C PHE A 111 4.12 5.23 4.98
N ILE A 112 5.37 5.67 4.77
CA ILE A 112 6.43 5.79 5.77
C ILE A 112 6.88 4.42 6.29
N ASP A 113 6.01 3.73 7.02
CA ASP A 113 6.21 2.40 7.59
C ASP A 113 4.85 1.73 7.91
N ASP A 114 4.89 0.47 8.31
CA ASP A 114 3.70 -0.34 8.64
C ASP A 114 3.03 0.05 9.97
N ALA A 115 3.74 0.79 10.83
CA ALA A 115 3.23 1.32 12.09
C ALA A 115 2.50 2.66 11.93
N THR A 116 2.74 3.38 10.83
CA THR A 116 2.12 4.68 10.54
C THR A 116 0.75 4.51 9.89
N VAL A 117 0.71 3.78 8.77
CA VAL A 117 -0.53 3.45 8.05
C VAL A 117 -0.26 2.26 7.12
N CYS A 118 -1.03 1.19 7.29
CA CYS A 118 -0.79 -0.07 6.58
C CYS A 118 -2.11 -0.78 6.26
N GLY A 119 -2.26 -1.18 5.00
CA GLY A 119 -3.21 -2.22 4.61
C GLY A 119 -2.45 -3.53 4.43
N GLU A 120 -2.69 -4.51 5.31
CA GLU A 120 -1.96 -5.78 5.27
C GLU A 120 -2.38 -6.66 4.08
N GLY A 121 -1.46 -7.49 3.61
CA GLY A 121 -1.72 -8.45 2.57
C GLY A 121 -2.63 -9.61 3.00
N GLY A 122 -3.45 -10.08 2.06
CA GLY A 122 -4.32 -11.23 2.28
C GLY A 122 -3.53 -12.48 2.68
N GLY A 123 -4.04 -13.22 3.66
CA GLY A 123 -3.44 -14.46 4.16
C GLY A 123 -2.51 -14.28 5.36
N LYS A 124 -2.19 -13.05 5.75
CA LYS A 124 -1.35 -12.75 6.92
C LYS A 124 -2.10 -12.51 8.25
N GLY A 125 -3.43 -12.53 8.23
CA GLY A 125 -4.24 -12.18 9.41
C GLY A 125 -5.14 -10.95 9.22
N SER A 126 -5.29 -10.46 7.98
CA SER A 126 -6.30 -9.45 7.57
C SER A 126 -6.38 -8.22 8.49
N GLY A 127 -5.24 -7.73 8.99
CA GLY A 127 -5.17 -6.56 9.84
C GLY A 127 -5.01 -5.26 9.06
N HIS A 128 -4.95 -4.17 9.82
CA HIS A 128 -4.62 -2.85 9.32
C HIS A 128 -4.01 -2.03 10.45
N THR A 129 -3.17 -1.07 10.08
CA THR A 129 -2.70 -0.01 10.98
C THR A 129 -3.26 1.31 10.47
N GLY A 130 -3.93 2.08 11.33
CA GLY A 130 -4.54 3.36 10.96
C GLY A 130 -5.75 3.74 11.82
N ASP A 131 -6.48 4.76 11.41
CA ASP A 131 -7.66 5.31 12.08
C ASP A 131 -8.94 4.48 11.84
N GLY A 132 -8.86 3.42 11.05
CA GLY A 132 -9.92 2.41 10.92
C GLY A 132 -9.64 1.34 9.87
N GLY A 133 -10.54 0.36 9.81
CA GLY A 133 -10.60 -0.72 8.83
C GLY A 133 -11.91 -1.49 8.88
#